data_AF-A0A7V3AH97-F1
#
_entry.id   AF-A0A7V3AH97-F1
#
_cell.length_a   1.000
_cell.length_b   1.000
_cell.length_c   1.000
_cell.angle_alpha   90.00
_cell.angle_beta   90.00
_cell.angle_gamma   90.00
#
_symmetry.space_group_name_H-M   'P 1'
#
loop_
_entity.id
_entity.type
_entity.pdbx_description
1 polymer ?
#
loop_
_entity_poly.entity_id
_entity_poly.type
_entity_poly.pdbx_seq_one_letter_code
_entity_poly.pdbx_strand_id
1 'polypeptide(L)'
;MNRELYRYNFDSKVPIRDIEESLLLAVLAAESLHGRSLVRLDASFCLDSHKRSCVVDAATEVGRAIARIFTGFLTREFGEEAFKVERVGDGPVVGPELKATGAA
;
A
#
# COMPACT_ATOMS: atom_id res chain seq x y z
N MET A 1 1.42 -12.62 13.89
CA MET A 1 2.15 -11.87 12.85
C MET A 1 1.27 -10.72 12.43
N ASN A 2 1.61 -9.50 12.87
CA ASN A 2 0.84 -8.31 12.51
C ASN A 2 1.12 -8.02 11.03
N ARG A 3 0.07 -7.95 10.21
CA ARG A 3 0.18 -7.52 8.82
C ARG A 3 0.26 -6.00 8.80
N GLU A 4 1.45 -5.46 8.54
CA GLU A 4 1.62 -4.03 8.32
C GLU A 4 1.38 -3.72 6.84
N LEU A 5 0.11 -3.55 6.43
CA LEU A 5 -0.21 -3.17 5.05
C LEU A 5 -0.42 -1.67 4.95
N TYR A 6 0.12 -1.04 3.91
CA TYR A 6 -0.21 0.34 3.54
C TYR A 6 -1.07 0.35 2.30
N ARG A 7 -2.28 0.90 2.42
CA ARG A 7 -3.20 1.10 1.31
C ARG A 7 -3.12 2.55 0.85
N TYR A 8 -2.85 2.71 -0.43
CA TYR A 8 -2.90 3.96 -1.16
C TYR A 8 -4.21 3.99 -1.95
N ASN A 9 -5.01 5.03 -1.76
CA ASN A 9 -6.20 5.29 -2.57
C ASN A 9 -5.98 6.56 -3.38
N PHE A 10 -6.20 6.51 -4.69
CA PHE A 10 -5.85 7.58 -5.62
C PHE A 10 -7.08 8.32 -6.14
N ASP A 11 -6.99 9.65 -6.20
CA ASP A 11 -8.01 10.51 -6.84
C ASP A 11 -8.12 10.16 -8.33
N SER A 12 -9.34 10.12 -8.86
CA SER A 12 -9.68 9.98 -10.28
C SER A 12 -8.83 10.80 -11.25
N LYS A 13 -8.32 11.96 -10.83
CA LYS A 13 -7.49 12.84 -11.67
C LYS A 13 -6.10 12.29 -12.00
N VAL A 14 -5.60 11.33 -11.22
CA VAL A 14 -4.27 10.74 -11.45
C VAL A 14 -4.36 9.60 -12.46
N PRO A 15 -3.64 9.61 -13.58
CA PRO A 15 -3.66 8.47 -14.50
C PRO A 15 -3.13 7.19 -13.83
N ILE A 16 -3.83 6.06 -14.00
CA ILE A 16 -3.40 4.77 -13.41
C ILE A 16 -2.02 4.35 -13.91
N ARG A 17 -1.74 4.64 -15.18
CA ARG A 17 -0.44 4.36 -15.80
C ARG A 17 0.70 5.08 -15.07
N ASP A 18 0.51 6.33 -14.69
CA ASP A 18 1.54 7.11 -14.01
C ASP A 18 1.76 6.56 -12.59
N ILE A 19 0.69 6.13 -11.89
CA ILE A 19 0.79 5.43 -10.60
C ILE A 19 1.59 4.12 -10.72
N GLU A 20 1.31 3.33 -11.76
CA GLU A 20 2.03 2.09 -12.04
C GLU A 20 3.51 2.35 -12.32
N GLU A 21 3.82 3.37 -13.11
CA GLU A 21 5.19 3.79 -13.41
C GLU A 21 5.94 4.25 -12.15
N SER A 22 5.34 5.07 -11.29
CA SER A 22 5.95 5.48 -10.02
C SER A 22 6.18 4.27 -9.09
N LEU A 23 5.28 3.27 -9.09
CA LEU A 23 5.43 2.05 -8.29
C LEU A 23 6.59 1.19 -8.79
N LEU A 24 6.66 0.95 -10.10
CA LEU A 24 7.76 0.19 -10.72
C LEU A 24 9.10 0.89 -10.49
N LEU A 25 9.14 2.22 -10.59
CA LEU A 25 10.35 3.00 -10.30
C LEU A 25 10.76 2.87 -8.82
N ALA A 26 9.80 2.85 -7.89
CA ALA A 26 10.08 2.65 -6.48
C ALA A 26 10.68 1.27 -6.18
N VAL A 27 10.20 0.23 -6.88
CA VAL A 27 10.77 -1.12 -6.80
C VAL A 27 12.20 -1.15 -7.34
N LEU A 28 12.46 -0.53 -8.49
CA LEU A 28 13.81 -0.43 -9.06
C LEU A 28 14.79 0.32 -8.14
N ALA A 29 14.32 1.39 -7.51
CA ALA A 29 15.10 2.10 -6.50
C ALA A 29 15.39 1.21 -5.28
N ALA A 30 14.42 0.43 -4.80
CA ALA A 30 14.62 -0.54 -3.73
C ALA A 30 15.61 -1.66 -4.13
N GLU A 31 15.65 -2.08 -5.40
CA GLU A 31 16.67 -3.03 -5.89
C GLU A 31 18.09 -2.48 -5.75
N SER A 32 18.26 -1.16 -5.87
CA SER A 32 19.56 -0.49 -5.72
C SER A 32 20.01 -0.43 -4.26
N LEU A 33 19.07 -0.46 -3.31
CA LEU A 33 19.35 -0.42 -1.87
C LEU A 33 19.56 -1.82 -1.27
N HIS A 34 18.75 -2.80 -1.69
CA HIS A 34 18.68 -4.11 -1.05
C HIS A 34 19.18 -5.26 -1.94
N GLY A 35 19.46 -4.99 -3.22
CA GLY A 35 19.78 -6.00 -4.21
C GLY A 35 18.54 -6.69 -4.77
N ARG A 36 18.57 -6.98 -6.07
CA ARG A 36 17.42 -7.56 -6.81
C ARG A 36 16.90 -8.87 -6.22
N SER A 37 17.78 -9.77 -5.77
CA SER A 37 17.36 -11.07 -5.24
C SER A 37 16.53 -10.94 -3.97
N LEU A 38 16.94 -10.07 -3.05
CA LEU A 38 16.21 -9.84 -1.80
C LEU A 38 14.87 -9.14 -2.06
N VAL A 39 14.87 -8.13 -2.95
CA VAL A 39 13.62 -7.46 -3.33
C VAL A 39 12.60 -8.44 -3.90
N ARG A 40 13.01 -9.39 -4.74
CA ARG A 40 12.10 -10.39 -5.32
C ARG A 40 11.52 -11.36 -4.29
N LEU A 41 12.21 -11.60 -3.17
CA LEU A 41 11.73 -12.50 -2.11
C LEU A 41 10.83 -11.77 -1.11
N ASP A 42 11.15 -10.52 -0.80
CA ASP A 42 10.58 -9.80 0.34
C ASP A 42 9.61 -8.68 -0.04
N ALA A 43 9.54 -8.30 -1.32
CA ALA A 43 8.55 -7.34 -1.81
C ALA A 43 7.22 -8.02 -2.08
N SER A 44 6.15 -7.44 -1.54
CA SER A 44 4.77 -7.84 -1.83
C SER A 44 3.92 -6.58 -1.96
N PHE A 45 3.34 -6.38 -3.15
CA PHE A 45 2.47 -5.25 -3.44
C PHE A 45 1.45 -5.61 -4.52
N CYS A 46 0.35 -4.87 -4.59
CA CYS A 46 -0.70 -5.06 -5.58
C CYS A 46 -1.33 -3.72 -5.95
N LEU A 47 -1.32 -3.38 -7.24
CA LEU A 47 -2.06 -2.26 -7.80
C LEU A 47 -3.36 -2.78 -8.45
N ASP A 48 -4.50 -2.35 -7.94
CA ASP A 48 -5.82 -2.61 -8.50
C ASP A 48 -6.25 -1.37 -9.30
N SER A 49 -6.20 -1.48 -10.63
CA SER A 49 -6.55 -0.40 -11.55
C SER A 49 -8.04 -0.05 -11.52
N HIS A 50 -8.91 -1.02 -11.24
CA HIS A 50 -10.35 -0.81 -11.16
C HIS A 50 -10.72 -0.04 -9.88
N LYS A 51 -10.13 -0.41 -8.74
CA LYS A 51 -10.33 0.29 -7.46
C LYS A 51 -9.47 1.53 -7.31
N ARG A 52 -8.51 1.75 -8.22
CA ARG A 52 -7.53 2.83 -8.17
C ARG A 52 -6.84 2.86 -6.81
N SER A 53 -6.37 1.70 -6.38
CA SER A 53 -5.73 1.52 -5.08
C SER A 53 -4.49 0.65 -5.20
N CYS A 54 -3.43 1.00 -4.46
CA CYS A 54 -2.24 0.18 -4.32
C CYS A 54 -2.13 -0.30 -2.87
N VAL A 55 -1.75 -1.55 -2.66
CA VAL A 55 -1.40 -2.07 -1.35
C VAL A 55 0.06 -2.48 -1.37
N VAL A 56 0.83 -2.03 -0.38
CA VAL A 56 2.21 -2.47 -0.14
C VAL A 56 2.25 -3.18 1.20
N ASP A 57 2.77 -4.40 1.22
CA ASP A 57 3.09 -5.10 2.46
C ASP A 57 4.41 -4.53 3.02
N ALA A 58 4.33 -3.87 4.15
CA ALA A 58 5.43 -3.21 4.85
C ALA A 58 5.97 -4.04 6.04
N ALA A 59 5.66 -5.34 6.11
CA ALA A 59 6.20 -6.22 7.14
C ALA A 59 7.72 -6.40 7.03
N THR A 60 8.27 -6.35 5.82
CA THR A 60 9.72 -6.47 5.55
C THR A 60 10.39 -5.09 5.43
N GLU A 61 11.72 -5.06 5.55
CA GLU A 61 12.48 -3.82 5.30
C GLU A 61 12.36 -3.37 3.84
N VAL A 62 12.38 -4.32 2.90
CA VAL A 62 12.12 -4.07 1.47
C VAL A 62 10.75 -3.42 1.27
N GLY A 63 9.69 -3.98 1.86
CA GLY A 63 8.34 -3.43 1.78
C GLY A 63 8.25 -2.00 2.33
N ARG A 64 8.88 -1.73 3.47
CA ARG A 64 8.98 -0.37 4.04
C ARG A 64 9.76 0.58 3.13
N ALA A 65 10.84 0.13 2.50
CA ALA A 65 11.61 0.94 1.56
C ALA A 65 10.79 1.31 0.33
N ILE A 66 10.10 0.33 -0.28
CA ILE A 66 9.19 0.56 -1.41
C ILE A 66 8.12 1.57 -1.02
N ALA A 67 7.44 1.38 0.12
CA ALA A 67 6.40 2.30 0.57
C ALA A 67 6.90 3.74 0.73
N ARG A 68 8.08 3.94 1.34
CA ARG A 68 8.66 5.28 1.54
C ARG A 68 9.02 5.93 0.21
N ILE A 69 9.71 5.21 -0.67
CA ILE A 69 10.14 5.72 -1.97
C ILE A 69 8.92 6.03 -2.85
N PHE A 70 7.96 5.11 -2.91
CA PHE A 70 6.72 5.27 -3.66
C PHE A 70 5.94 6.50 -3.18
N THR A 71 5.76 6.66 -1.87
CA THR A 71 5.13 7.87 -1.29
C THR A 71 5.87 9.13 -1.72
N GLY A 72 7.20 9.14 -1.67
CA GLY A 72 8.01 10.27 -2.11
C GLY A 72 7.82 10.62 -3.59
N PHE A 73 7.78 9.62 -4.48
CA PHE A 73 7.49 9.84 -5.90
C PHE A 73 6.08 10.38 -6.12
N LEU A 74 5.06 9.76 -5.51
CA LEU A 74 3.68 10.20 -5.61
C LEU A 74 3.49 11.65 -5.15
N THR A 75 4.06 12.02 -3.99
CA THR A 75 4.00 13.39 -3.47
C THR A 75 4.67 14.38 -4.40
N ARG A 76 5.84 14.03 -4.97
CA ARG A 76 6.59 14.93 -5.86
C ARG A 76 5.89 15.13 -7.20
N GLU A 77 5.26 14.09 -7.73
CA GLU A 77 4.68 14.05 -9.07
C GLU A 77 3.24 14.55 -9.11
N PHE A 78 2.41 14.15 -8.13
CA PHE A 78 0.97 14.41 -8.13
C PHE A 78 0.51 15.36 -7.00
N GLY A 79 1.35 15.59 -5.99
CA GLY A 79 1.02 16.37 -4.81
C GLY A 79 0.36 15.55 -3.69
N GLU A 80 0.37 16.09 -2.47
CA GLU A 80 -0.13 15.39 -1.26
C GLU A 80 -1.64 15.09 -1.32
N GLU A 81 -2.41 15.94 -1.99
CA GLU A 81 -3.88 15.80 -2.11
C GLU A 81 -4.31 14.82 -3.22
N ALA A 82 -3.37 14.18 -3.93
CA ALA A 82 -3.68 13.26 -5.02
C ALA A 82 -3.96 11.83 -4.55
N PHE A 83 -3.58 11.49 -3.33
CA PHE A 83 -3.75 10.16 -2.76
C PHE A 83 -3.90 10.21 -1.24
N LYS A 84 -4.45 9.14 -0.66
CA LYS A 84 -4.47 8.91 0.79
C LYS A 84 -3.76 7.61 1.11
N VAL A 85 -3.00 7.60 2.20
CA VAL A 85 -2.31 6.41 2.70
C VAL A 85 -2.90 6.02 4.04
N GLU A 86 -3.31 4.76 4.15
CA GLU A 86 -3.89 4.20 5.38
C GLU A 86 -3.15 2.93 5.74
N ARG A 87 -2.86 2.75 7.03
CA ARG A 87 -2.39 1.47 7.56
C ARG A 87 -3.59 0.54 7.71
N VAL A 88 -3.52 -0.64 7.10
CA VAL A 88 -4.56 -1.66 7.11
C VAL A 88 -4.05 -2.86 7.92
N GLY A 89 -4.40 -2.88 9.21
CA GLY A 89 -3.99 -3.93 10.15
C GLY A 89 -4.11 -3.42 11.58
N ASP A 90 -4.82 -4.18 12.43
CA ASP A 90 -5.19 -3.94 13.83
C ASP A 90 -6.43 -3.05 14.10
N GLY A 91 -7.55 -3.36 13.44
CA GLY A 91 -8.90 -3.09 13.97
C GLY A 91 -9.55 -4.40 14.44
N PRO A 92 -10.37 -4.43 15.51
CA PRO A 92 -11.03 -5.67 15.92
C PRO A 92 -11.85 -6.19 14.75
N VAL A 93 -11.71 -7.48 14.45
CA VAL A 93 -12.68 -8.18 13.62
C VAL A 93 -14.01 -8.02 14.36
N VAL A 94 -14.85 -7.09 13.91
CA VAL A 94 -16.24 -7.04 14.35
C VAL A 94 -16.87 -8.30 13.76
N GLY A 95 -16.83 -9.37 14.55
CA GLY A 95 -17.64 -10.56 14.29
C GLY A 95 -19.10 -10.14 14.21
N PRO A 96 -19.93 -10.90 13.47
CA PRO A 96 -21.33 -10.52 13.26
C PRO A 96 -21.99 -10.24 14.61
N GLU A 97 -22.61 -9.06 14.73
CA GLU A 97 -23.37 -8.64 15.90
C GLU A 97 -24.28 -9.79 16.34
N LEU A 98 -23.89 -10.47 17.42
CA LEU A 98 -24.78 -11.38 18.10
C LEU A 98 -25.83 -10.47 18.75
N LYS A 99 -26.96 -10.29 18.07
CA LYS A 99 -28.15 -9.65 18.64
C LYS A 99 -28.51 -10.40 19.91
N ALA A 100 -28.09 -9.86 21.06
CA ALA A 100 -28.58 -10.28 22.35
C ALA A 100 -30.06 -9.91 22.41
N THR A 101 -30.89 -10.84 21.98
CA THR A 101 -32.32 -10.81 22.25
C THR A 101 -32.50 -11.52 23.59
N GLY A 102 -32.64 -10.75 24.67
CA GLY A 102 -33.24 -11.19 25.93
C GLY A 102 -34.22 -10.09 26.32
N ALA A 103 -35.51 -10.22 26.00
CA ALA A 103 -36.52 -11.05 26.66
C ALA A 103 -36.75 -10.61 28.13
N ALA A 104 -37.82 -9.83 28.28
CA ALA A 104 -38.71 -9.59 29.43
C ALA A 104 -38.12 -9.48 30.85
#